data_AF-A0A6V7M7Q4-F1
#
_entry.id   AF-A0A6V7M7Q4-F1
#
_cell.length_a   1.000
_cell.length_b   1.000
_cell.length_c   1.000
_cell.angle_alpha   90.00
_cell.angle_beta   90.00
_cell.angle_gamma   90.00
#
_symmetry.space_group_name_H-M   'P 1'
#
loop_
_entity.id
_entity.type
_entity.pdbx_description
1 polymer ?
#
loop_
_entity_poly.entity_id
_entity_poly.type
_entity_poly.pdbx_seq_one_letter_code
_entity_poly.pdbx_strand_id
1 'polypeptide(L)' 'EESRLKLRYTQAEDYPVDLYYLMDLSASMHEYRDHLSELGVELASIMRNLTSKFHLGFGSFVDKVILPMTDTTPA' A
#
# COMPACT_ATOMS: atom_id res chain seq x y z
N GLU A 1 -27.72 31.08 -21.81
CA GLU A 1 -27.83 31.45 -20.38
C GLU A 1 -26.77 30.70 -19.60
N GLU A 2 -25.97 31.40 -18.78
CA GLU A 2 -24.99 30.77 -17.89
C GLU A 2 -25.64 30.43 -16.55
N SER A 3 -25.62 29.15 -16.18
CA SER A 3 -26.10 28.66 -14.89
C SER A 3 -24.92 28.51 -13.92
N ARG A 4 -24.93 29.25 -12.81
CA ARG A 4 -23.91 29.13 -11.75
C ARG A 4 -24.34 28.09 -10.70
N LEU A 5 -23.66 26.95 -10.68
CA LEU A 5 -23.79 25.95 -9.61
C LEU A 5 -22.93 26.32 -8.41
N LYS A 6 -23.54 26.34 -7.22
CA LYS A 6 -22.81 26.44 -5.94
C LYS A 6 -22.68 25.04 -5.33
N LEU A 7 -21.45 24.55 -5.25
CA LEU A 7 -21.09 23.32 -4.56
C LEU A 7 -20.68 23.63 -3.12
N ARG A 8 -21.11 22.78 -2.18
CA ARG A 8 -20.66 22.79 -0.78
C ARG A 8 -20.22 21.38 -0.43
N TYR A 9 -19.04 21.24 0.17
CA TYR A 9 -18.44 19.96 0.55
C TYR A 9 -17.91 20.06 1.99
N THR A 10 -18.01 18.96 2.73
CA THR A 10 -17.34 18.76 4.02
C THR A 10 -16.91 17.30 4.11
N GLN A 11 -15.75 17.04 4.69
CA GLN A 11 -15.27 15.68 4.93
C GLN A 11 -16.01 15.09 6.15
N ALA A 12 -16.29 13.79 6.11
CA ALA A 12 -16.81 13.05 7.25
C ALA A 12 -15.67 12.62 8.18
N GLU A 13 -15.91 12.61 9.49
CA GLU A 13 -14.90 12.26 10.49
C GLU A 13 -14.49 10.78 10.44
N ASP A 14 -15.46 9.86 10.28
CA ASP A 14 -15.22 8.42 10.15
C ASP A 14 -15.50 7.95 8.72
N TYR A 15 -14.50 8.06 7.85
CA TYR A 15 -14.60 7.67 6.45
C TYR A 15 -13.73 6.44 6.15
N PRO A 16 -14.25 5.42 5.44
CA PRO A 16 -13.52 4.18 5.16
C PRO A 16 -12.22 4.44 4.38
N VAL A 17 -11.18 3.67 4.70
CA VAL A 17 -9.86 3.76 4.08
C VAL A 17 -9.36 2.37 3.69
N ASP A 18 -8.91 2.24 2.45
CA ASP A 18 -8.22 1.06 1.95
C ASP A 18 -6.76 1.43 1.65
N LEU A 19 -5.81 0.72 2.26
CA LEU A 19 -4.37 0.91 2.02
C LEU A 19 -3.81 -0.36 1.37
N TYR A 20 -3.11 -0.19 0.24
CA TYR A 20 -2.45 -1.31 -0.44
C TYR A 20 -0.93 -1.14 -0.37
N TYR A 21 -0.28 -2.01 0.38
CA TYR A 21 1.16 -1.98 0.57
C TYR A 21 1.84 -2.84 -0.51
N LEU A 22 2.61 -2.20 -1.39
CA LEU A 22 3.34 -2.87 -2.47
C LEU A 22 4.84 -2.86 -2.16
N MET A 23 5.39 -4.01 -1.79
CA MET A 23 6.76 -4.16 -1.30
C MET A 23 7.72 -4.68 -2.37
N ASP A 24 8.91 -4.08 -2.47
CA ASP A 24 10.03 -4.69 -3.18
C ASP A 24 10.59 -5.86 -2.36
N LEU A 25 10.65 -7.05 -2.95
CA LEU A 25 11.25 -8.24 -2.35
C LEU A 25 12.60 -8.61 -2.97
N SER A 26 13.29 -7.67 -3.59
CA SER A 26 14.67 -7.82 -4.05
C SER A 26 15.64 -8.22 -2.92
N ALA A 27 16.84 -8.67 -3.29
CA ALA A 27 17.82 -9.17 -2.32
C ALA A 27 18.25 -8.09 -1.31
N SER A 28 18.39 -6.83 -1.73
CA SER A 28 18.73 -5.71 -0.83
C SER A 28 17.64 -5.43 0.22
N MET A 29 16.41 -5.85 -0.04
CA MET A 29 15.30 -5.68 0.89
C MET A 29 15.27 -6.75 1.98
N HIS A 30 16.09 -7.81 1.88
CA HIS A 30 16.09 -8.93 2.83
C HIS A 30 16.17 -8.49 4.29
N GLU A 31 17.07 -7.57 4.62
CA GLU A 31 17.27 -7.07 5.99
C GLU A 31 16.09 -6.23 6.50
N TYR A 32 15.27 -5.67 5.61
CA TYR A 32 14.16 -4.80 5.96
C TYR A 32 12.80 -5.51 5.99
N ARG A 33 12.69 -6.73 5.47
CA ARG A 33 11.41 -7.47 5.35
C ARG A 33 10.70 -7.61 6.68
N ASP A 34 11.43 -8.04 7.71
CA ASP A 34 10.86 -8.27 9.03
C ASP A 34 10.38 -6.96 9.65
N HIS A 35 11.19 -5.90 9.57
CA HIS A 35 10.84 -4.59 10.11
C HIS A 35 9.64 -3.96 9.38
N LEU A 36 9.56 -4.11 8.06
CA LEU A 36 8.42 -3.61 7.29
C LEU A 36 7.14 -4.41 7.56
N SER A 37 7.26 -5.70 7.88
CA SER A 37 6.13 -6.53 8.31
C SER A 37 5.57 -6.04 9.65
N GLU A 38 6.45 -5.79 10.62
CA GLU A 38 6.08 -5.22 11.93
C GLU A 38 5.42 -3.85 11.77
N LEU A 39 5.99 -2.98 10.93
CA LEU A 39 5.43 -1.66 10.62
C LEU A 39 4.03 -1.76 10.01
N GLY A 40 3.76 -2.75 9.16
CA GLY A 40 2.44 -2.98 8.60
C GLY A 40 1.38 -3.29 9.67
N VAL A 41 1.76 -4.06 10.69
CA VAL A 41 0.89 -4.38 11.84
C VAL A 41 0.63 -3.14 12.69
N GLU A 42 1.68 -2.37 12.98
CA GLU A 42 1.56 -1.12 13.74
C GLU A 42 0.67 -0.09 13.02
N LEU A 43 0.91 0.11 11.72
CA LEU A 43 0.12 1.00 10.88
C LEU A 43 -1.36 0.60 10.89
N ALA A 44 -1.66 -0.70 10.74
CA ALA A 44 -3.04 -1.17 10.79
C ALA A 44 -3.70 -0.92 12.15
N SER A 45 -2.95 -1.01 13.25
CA SER A 45 -3.44 -0.69 14.59
C SER A 45 -3.77 0.80 14.73
N ILE A 46 -2.85 1.68 14.31
CA ILE A 46 -3.05 3.14 14.37
C ILE A 46 -4.23 3.56 13.49
N MET A 47 -4.35 3.02 12.28
CA MET A 47 -5.42 3.38 11.35
C MET A 47 -6.82 2.96 11.84
N ARG A 48 -6.93 1.84 12.55
CA ARG A 48 -8.21 1.41 13.18
C ARG A 48 -8.67 2.34 14.31
N ASN A 49 -7.76 3.11 14.91
CA ASN A 49 -8.14 4.14 15.89
C ASN A 49 -8.65 5.43 15.21
N LEU A 50 -8.34 5.63 13.92
CA LEU A 50 -8.76 6.80 13.15
C LEU A 50 -10.06 6.58 12.38
N THR A 51 -10.28 5.38 11.84
CA THR A 51 -11.53 5.01 11.16
C THR A 51 -12.00 3.61 11.53
N SER A 52 -13.31 3.43 11.61
CA SER A 52 -13.96 2.14 11.88
C SER A 52 -13.81 1.14 10.73
N LYS A 53 -13.53 1.61 9.50
CA LYS A 53 -13.49 0.79 8.28
C LYS A 53 -12.15 0.92 7.58
N PHE A 54 -11.16 0.22 8.12
CA PHE A 54 -9.82 0.15 7.54
C PHE A 54 -9.54 -1.23 6.93
N HIS A 55 -9.17 -1.28 5.65
CA HIS A 55 -8.66 -2.49 5.00
C HIS A 55 -7.20 -2.30 4.58
N LEU A 56 -6.41 -3.35 4.78
CA LEU A 56 -5.01 -3.41 4.37
C LEU A 56 -4.82 -4.56 3.39
N GLY A 57 -4.36 -4.23 2.17
CA GLY A 57 -3.89 -5.18 1.18
C GLY A 57 -2.37 -5.21 1.11
N PHE A 58 -1.82 -6.35 0.69
CA PHE A 58 -0.38 -6.53 0.49
C PHE A 58 -0.10 -7.12 -0.89
N GLY A 59 0.93 -6.61 -1.55
CA GLY A 59 1.50 -7.18 -2.76
C GLY A 59 3.02 -7.01 -2.78
N SER A 60 3.69 -7.79 -3.63
CA SER A 60 5.13 -7.69 -3.80
C SER A 60 5.55 -7.67 -5.25
N PHE A 61 6.71 -7.08 -5.51
CA PHE A 61 7.35 -7.09 -6.82
C PHE A 61 8.85 -7.32 -6.70
N VAL A 62 9.46 -7.75 -7.80
CA VAL A 62 10.91 -7.74 -8.02
C VAL A 62 11.12 -7.23 -9.45
N ASP A 63 11.41 -8.10 -10.41
CA ASP A 63 11.50 -7.77 -11.83
C ASP A 63 10.95 -8.94 -12.68
N LYS A 64 10.90 -8.75 -14.00
CA LYS A 64 10.47 -9.77 -14.96
C LYS A 64 11.45 -10.93 -14.98
N VAL A 65 10.92 -12.16 -15.04
CA VAL A 65 11.72 -13.40 -15.05
C VAL A 65 12.26 -13.72 -16.46
N ILE A 66 12.91 -12.74 -17.09
CA ILE A 66 13.53 -12.85 -18.42
C ILE A 66 14.87 -12.11 -18.45
N LEU A 67 15.77 -12.51 -19.35
CA LEU A 67 16.99 -11.76 -19.64
C LEU A 67 16.67 -10.41 -20.28
N PRO A 68 17.44 -9.34 -19.99
CA PRO A 68 18.60 -9.26 -19.08
C PRO A 68 18.25 -8.97 -17.61
N MET A 69 16.97 -8.94 -17.23
CA MET A 69 16.51 -8.53 -15.90
C MET A 69 16.80 -9.59 -14.82
N THR A 70 16.75 -10.87 -15.18
CA THR A 70 17.05 -12.00 -14.29
C THR A 70 17.93 -13.02 -14.99
N ASP A 71 18.81 -13.67 -14.22
CA ASP A 71 19.56 -14.83 -14.69
C ASP A 71 18.59 -15.99 -14.90
N THR A 72 18.62 -16.58 -16.09
CA THR A 72 17.75 -17.71 -16.49
C THR A 72 18.48 -19.04 -16.49
N THR A 73 19.76 -19.06 -16.07
CA THR A 73 20.48 -20.30 -15.84
C THR A 73 19.83 -21.10 -14.70
N PRO A 74 19.59 -22.42 -14.87
CA PRO A 74 19.05 -23.25 -13.79
C PRO A 74 20.00 -23.26 -12.59
N ALA A 75 19.43 -23.23 -11.39
CA ALA A 75 20.15 -23.32 -10.12
C ALA A 75 20.82 -24.68 -9.89
#